data_AF-A2BQM2-F1
#
_entry.id   AF-A2BQM2-F1
#
_cell.length_a   1.000
_cell.length_b   1.000
_cell.length_c   1.000
_cell.angle_alpha   90.00
_cell.angle_beta   90.00
_cell.angle_gamma   90.00
#
_symmetry.space_group_name_H-M   'P 1'
#
loop_
_entity.id
_entity.type
_entity.pdbx_description
1 polymer ?
#
loop_
_entity_poly.entity_id
_entity_poly.type
_entity_poly.pdbx_seq_one_letter_code
_entity_poly.pdbx_strand_id
1 'polypeptide(L)'
;MNKKETTNPKELKNQNYEAKKMNTSSNLKKKKDKELPWWVELLFVQIGLPDKLLIKILQAKKTSKELIKNEKKSIIIFLFVITTLAYFYPVIKHAKNKLDCEAIAKNYIIKNKNTIGINNREIKMLSTNFCYGGEEIYEIENLKN
;
A
#
# COMPACT_ATOMS: atom_id res chain seq x y z
N MET A 1 -45.13 -13.57 -82.75
CA MET A 1 -44.25 -14.36 -81.86
C MET A 1 -43.64 -13.33 -80.90
N ASN A 2 -43.94 -13.22 -79.60
CA ASN A 2 -44.23 -14.19 -78.55
C ASN A 2 -45.15 -13.58 -77.45
N LYS A 3 -46.07 -14.42 -76.95
CA LYS A 3 -46.67 -14.55 -75.59
C LYS A 3 -47.24 -13.30 -74.90
N LYS A 4 -48.57 -13.12 -74.87
CA LYS A 4 -49.62 -13.69 -73.96
C LYS A 4 -49.54 -13.24 -72.49
N GLU A 5 -50.64 -12.60 -72.12
CA GLU A 5 -51.13 -12.02 -70.86
C GLU A 5 -50.95 -12.88 -69.59
N THR A 6 -50.97 -12.22 -68.44
CA THR A 6 -51.77 -12.67 -67.29
C THR A 6 -52.03 -11.50 -66.33
N THR A 7 -53.27 -11.03 -66.33
CA THR A 7 -53.89 -10.14 -65.36
C THR A 7 -54.38 -10.97 -64.18
N ASN A 8 -54.21 -10.51 -62.94
CA ASN A 8 -55.05 -10.91 -61.81
C ASN A 8 -55.22 -9.74 -60.81
N PRO A 9 -56.45 -9.47 -60.31
CA PRO A 9 -56.75 -8.31 -59.48
C PRO A 9 -56.76 -8.63 -57.97
N LYS A 10 -56.49 -7.57 -57.18
CA LYS A 10 -56.92 -7.26 -55.79
C LYS A 10 -57.06 -8.42 -54.79
N GLU A 11 -56.34 -8.30 -53.68
CA GLU A 11 -56.97 -8.52 -52.36
C GLU A 11 -56.45 -7.56 -51.29
N LEU A 12 -57.41 -7.08 -50.52
CA LEU A 12 -57.37 -5.99 -49.56
C LEU A 12 -57.09 -6.56 -48.16
N LYS A 13 -56.33 -5.83 -47.35
CA LYS A 13 -56.41 -5.78 -45.86
C LYS A 13 -56.29 -7.11 -45.08
N ASN A 14 -55.31 -7.17 -44.17
CA ASN A 14 -55.60 -7.23 -42.72
C ASN A 14 -54.32 -6.96 -41.92
N GLN A 15 -54.21 -5.73 -41.41
CA GLN A 15 -53.31 -5.37 -40.31
C GLN A 15 -53.93 -5.92 -39.02
N ASN A 16 -53.59 -7.16 -38.66
CA ASN A 16 -53.95 -7.69 -37.33
C ASN A 16 -52.93 -7.18 -36.31
N TYR A 17 -53.23 -6.00 -35.75
CA TYR A 17 -52.78 -5.61 -34.43
C TYR A 17 -53.41 -6.55 -33.40
N GLU A 18 -52.82 -7.73 -33.22
CA GLU A 18 -52.96 -8.44 -31.95
C GLU A 18 -51.94 -7.84 -30.98
N ALA A 19 -52.42 -6.94 -30.13
CA ALA A 19 -51.72 -6.49 -28.94
C ALA A 19 -51.54 -7.69 -27.97
N LYS A 20 -50.58 -8.57 -28.29
CA LYS A 20 -50.12 -9.61 -27.39
C LYS A 20 -49.36 -8.92 -26.25
N LYS A 21 -50.09 -8.62 -25.19
CA LYS A 21 -49.61 -8.17 -23.89
C LYS A 21 -48.61 -9.20 -23.34
N MET A 22 -47.36 -9.11 -23.74
CA MET A 22 -46.27 -9.88 -23.16
C MET A 22 -45.91 -9.25 -21.81
N ASN A 23 -46.42 -9.86 -20.74
CA ASN A 23 -45.94 -9.65 -19.38
C ASN A 23 -44.56 -10.31 -19.24
N THR A 24 -43.56 -9.76 -19.92
CA THR A 24 -42.17 -10.04 -19.56
C THR A 24 -41.85 -9.06 -18.46
N SER A 25 -41.96 -9.48 -17.19
CA SER A 25 -41.25 -8.79 -16.11
C SER A 25 -39.77 -8.91 -16.43
N SER A 26 -39.28 -7.96 -17.23
CA SER A 26 -37.87 -7.85 -17.50
C SER A 26 -37.25 -7.44 -16.16
N ASN A 27 -36.76 -8.44 -15.44
CA ASN A 27 -35.61 -8.25 -14.56
C ASN A 27 -34.39 -7.94 -15.45
N LEU A 28 -34.51 -6.90 -16.27
CA LEU A 28 -33.38 -6.08 -16.68
C LEU A 28 -32.93 -5.47 -15.36
N LYS A 29 -31.99 -6.17 -14.71
CA LYS A 29 -30.99 -5.51 -13.88
C LYS A 29 -30.41 -4.42 -14.77
N LYS A 30 -31.03 -3.23 -14.78
CA LYS A 30 -30.46 -2.02 -15.34
C LYS A 30 -29.12 -1.96 -14.66
N LYS A 31 -28.05 -2.30 -15.40
CA LYS A 31 -26.71 -1.92 -15.00
C LYS A 31 -26.84 -0.41 -14.94
N LYS A 32 -26.98 0.13 -13.72
CA LYS A 32 -26.97 1.57 -13.51
C LYS A 32 -25.76 2.05 -14.28
N ASP A 33 -25.98 2.95 -15.24
CA ASP A 33 -24.91 3.65 -15.89
C ASP A 33 -24.00 4.14 -14.76
N LYS A 34 -22.76 3.69 -14.78
CA LYS A 34 -21.84 3.94 -13.67
C LYS A 34 -21.61 5.44 -13.66
N GLU A 35 -22.38 6.13 -12.81
CA GLU A 35 -22.16 7.53 -12.46
C GLU A 35 -20.67 7.71 -12.22
N LEU A 36 -20.10 8.72 -12.85
CA LEU A 36 -18.67 8.97 -12.72
C LEU A 36 -18.36 9.15 -11.23
N PRO A 37 -17.24 8.61 -10.73
CA PRO A 37 -16.89 8.72 -9.32
C PRO A 37 -16.95 10.18 -8.87
N TRP A 38 -17.47 10.46 -7.68
CA TRP A 38 -17.65 11.82 -7.16
C TRP A 38 -16.40 12.74 -7.25
N TRP A 39 -15.20 12.15 -7.13
CA TRP A 39 -13.92 12.86 -7.34
C TRP A 39 -13.73 13.42 -8.76
N VAL A 40 -14.39 12.84 -9.77
CA VAL A 40 -14.31 13.25 -11.17
C VAL A 40 -15.06 14.56 -11.38
N GLU A 41 -16.26 14.71 -10.81
CA GLU A 41 -17.02 15.97 -10.85
C GLU A 41 -16.21 17.12 -10.23
N LEU A 42 -15.52 16.86 -9.11
CA LEU A 42 -14.65 17.84 -8.47
C LEU A 42 -13.48 18.27 -9.38
N LEU A 43 -12.83 17.31 -10.05
CA LEU A 43 -11.71 17.57 -10.97
C LEU A 43 -12.12 18.32 -12.23
N PHE A 44 -13.35 18.11 -12.70
CA PHE A 44 -13.89 18.83 -13.85
C PHE A 44 -14.31 20.27 -13.50
N VAL A 45 -14.94 20.48 -12.34
CA VAL A 45 -15.50 21.79 -11.95
C VAL A 45 -14.42 22.78 -11.49
N GLN A 46 -13.38 22.32 -10.77
CA GLN A 46 -12.40 23.22 -10.15
C GLN A 46 -11.08 23.35 -10.95
N ILE A 47 -10.68 22.31 -11.69
CA ILE A 47 -9.34 22.21 -12.28
C ILE A 47 -9.37 22.15 -13.81
N GLY A 48 -10.52 21.88 -14.43
CA GLY A 48 -10.65 21.79 -15.89
C GLY A 48 -9.82 20.63 -16.45
N LEU A 49 -10.03 19.42 -15.94
CA LEU A 49 -9.21 18.26 -16.27
C LEU A 49 -9.32 17.89 -17.77
N PRO A 50 -8.23 17.91 -18.55
CA PRO A 50 -8.27 17.56 -19.97
C PRO A 50 -8.55 16.06 -20.17
N ASP A 51 -9.39 15.74 -21.16
CA ASP A 51 -9.86 14.37 -21.46
C ASP A 51 -8.72 13.35 -21.63
N LYS A 52 -7.57 13.78 -22.16
CA LYS A 52 -6.38 12.93 -22.31
C LYS A 52 -5.82 12.44 -20.97
N LEU A 53 -5.94 13.22 -19.89
CA LEU A 53 -5.52 12.82 -18.54
C LEU A 53 -6.51 11.84 -17.93
N LEU A 54 -7.82 12.04 -18.13
CA LEU A 54 -8.85 11.10 -17.68
C LEU A 54 -8.68 9.71 -18.28
N ILE A 55 -8.45 9.63 -19.58
CA ILE A 55 -8.24 8.34 -20.26
C ILE A 55 -7.00 7.64 -19.69
N LYS A 56 -5.91 8.37 -19.45
CA LYS A 56 -4.70 7.81 -18.82
C LYS A 56 -4.95 7.32 -17.40
N ILE A 57 -5.67 8.09 -16.57
CA ILE A 57 -6.00 7.71 -15.19
C ILE A 57 -6.89 6.47 -15.18
N LEU A 58 -7.89 6.40 -16.06
CA LEU A 58 -8.78 5.25 -16.18
C LEU A 58 -8.03 4.00 -16.66
N GLN A 59 -7.11 4.15 -17.61
CA GLN A 59 -6.27 3.06 -18.09
C GLN A 59 -5.31 2.58 -17.00
N ALA A 60 -4.63 3.48 -16.30
CA ALA A 60 -3.77 3.17 -15.15
C ALA A 60 -4.54 2.52 -13.99
N LYS A 61 -5.79 2.96 -13.75
CA LYS A 61 -6.69 2.35 -12.76
C LYS A 61 -7.07 0.92 -13.17
N LYS A 62 -7.32 0.68 -14.46
CA LYS A 62 -7.65 -0.66 -14.97
C LYS A 62 -6.46 -1.60 -14.83
N THR A 63 -5.28 -1.19 -15.29
CA THR A 63 -4.05 -2.00 -15.20
C THR A 63 -3.65 -2.27 -13.75
N SER A 64 -3.68 -1.27 -12.87
CA SER A 64 -3.39 -1.46 -11.44
C SER A 64 -4.38 -2.42 -10.77
N LYS A 65 -5.67 -2.32 -11.08
CA LYS A 65 -6.68 -3.26 -10.55
C LYS A 65 -6.44 -4.70 -11.02
N GLU A 66 -5.98 -4.88 -12.25
CA GLU A 66 -5.66 -6.19 -12.81
C GLU A 66 -4.41 -6.79 -12.17
N LEU A 67 -3.36 -5.98 -11.97
CA LEU A 67 -2.15 -6.36 -11.24
C LEU A 67 -2.44 -6.73 -9.78
N ILE A 68 -3.24 -5.92 -9.07
CA ILE A 68 -3.62 -6.21 -7.67
C ILE A 68 -4.44 -7.50 -7.58
N LYS A 69 -5.28 -7.78 -8.59
CA LYS A 69 -6.05 -9.04 -8.64
C LYS A 69 -5.16 -10.24 -8.91
N ASN A 70 -4.20 -10.12 -9.83
CA ASN A 70 -3.29 -11.20 -10.19
C ASN A 70 -2.28 -11.51 -9.07
N GLU A 71 -1.73 -10.46 -8.46
CA GLU A 71 -0.61 -10.54 -7.51
C GLU A 71 -1.03 -10.37 -6.03
N LYS A 72 -2.33 -10.50 -5.72
CA LYS A 72 -2.88 -10.23 -4.38
C LYS A 72 -2.09 -10.95 -3.26
N LYS A 73 -1.70 -12.21 -3.50
CA LYS A 73 -0.93 -13.02 -2.55
C LYS A 73 0.46 -12.44 -2.30
N SER A 74 1.16 -12.03 -3.36
CA SER A 74 2.49 -11.42 -3.27
C SER A 74 2.45 -10.10 -2.50
N ILE A 75 1.45 -9.25 -2.79
CA ILE A 75 1.25 -7.97 -2.09
C ILE A 75 1.00 -8.19 -0.59
N ILE A 76 0.17 -9.17 -0.23
CA ILE A 76 -0.11 -9.49 1.18
C ILE A 76 1.17 -9.97 1.89
N ILE A 77 1.95 -10.84 1.26
CA ILE A 77 3.22 -11.34 1.83
C ILE A 77 4.20 -10.18 2.03
N PHE A 78 4.33 -9.28 1.05
CA PHE A 78 5.19 -8.11 1.15
C PHE A 78 4.79 -7.18 2.29
N LEU A 79 3.49 -6.88 2.41
CA LEU A 79 2.96 -6.08 3.52
C LEU A 79 3.20 -6.76 4.89
N PHE A 80 3.08 -8.09 4.94
CA PHE A 80 3.37 -8.85 6.14
C PHE A 80 4.84 -8.72 6.55
N VAL A 81 5.77 -8.85 5.59
CA VAL A 81 7.21 -8.67 5.83
C VAL A 81 7.55 -7.26 6.31
N ILE A 82 6.95 -6.23 5.70
CA ILE A 82 7.17 -4.84 6.17
C ILE A 82 6.65 -4.66 7.59
N THR A 83 5.47 -5.20 7.89
CA THR A 83 4.85 -5.07 9.22
C THR A 83 5.69 -5.76 10.29
N THR A 84 6.22 -6.96 10.01
CA THR A 84 7.10 -7.65 10.95
C THR A 84 8.41 -6.89 11.16
N LEU A 85 9.05 -6.38 10.09
CA LEU A 85 10.26 -5.56 10.21
C LEU A 85 10.00 -4.28 11.03
N ALA A 86 8.89 -3.61 10.79
CA ALA A 86 8.50 -2.41 11.54
C ALA A 86 8.26 -2.71 13.03
N TYR A 87 7.63 -3.85 13.34
CA TYR A 87 7.41 -4.29 14.73
C TYR A 87 8.72 -4.58 15.48
N PHE A 88 9.71 -5.19 14.81
CA PHE A 88 11.01 -5.49 15.42
C PHE A 88 12.01 -4.33 15.39
N TYR A 89 11.74 -3.28 14.59
CA TYR A 89 12.58 -2.08 14.52
C TYR A 89 12.98 -1.48 15.88
N PRO A 90 12.06 -1.24 16.84
CA PRO A 90 12.43 -0.69 18.15
C PRO A 90 13.41 -1.59 18.91
N VAL A 91 13.28 -2.92 18.80
CA VAL A 91 14.21 -3.87 19.46
C VAL A 91 15.60 -3.77 18.86
N ILE A 92 15.69 -3.72 17.52
CA ILE A 92 16.96 -3.56 16.80
C ILE A 92 17.60 -2.21 17.15
N LYS A 93 16.80 -1.14 17.18
CA LYS A 93 17.26 0.21 17.55
C LYS A 93 17.76 0.25 18.98
N HIS A 94 17.04 -0.35 19.92
CA HIS A 94 17.44 -0.41 21.32
C HIS A 94 18.77 -1.20 21.49
N ALA A 95 18.91 -2.34 20.82
CA ALA A 95 20.14 -3.12 20.84
C ALA A 95 21.32 -2.36 20.25
N LYS A 96 21.13 -1.64 19.14
CA LYS A 96 22.17 -0.78 18.53
C LYS A 96 22.61 0.32 19.48
N ASN A 97 21.66 1.08 20.03
CA ASN A 97 21.97 2.17 20.96
C ASN A 97 22.73 1.67 22.20
N LYS A 98 22.38 0.49 22.71
CA LYS A 98 23.09 -0.14 23.83
C LYS A 98 24.54 -0.46 23.45
N LEU A 99 24.75 -1.05 22.27
CA LEU A 99 26.08 -1.42 21.79
C LEU A 99 26.94 -0.18 21.50
N ASP A 100 26.35 0.87 20.93
CA ASP A 100 27.00 2.15 20.69
C ASP A 100 27.41 2.82 22.01
N CYS A 101 26.52 2.81 23.01
CA CYS A 101 26.84 3.30 24.34
C CYS A 101 28.01 2.53 24.95
N GLU A 102 28.00 1.20 24.92
CA GLU A 102 29.06 0.36 25.48
C GLU A 102 30.42 0.68 24.84
N ALA A 103 30.45 0.87 23.52
CA ALA A 103 31.66 1.24 22.79
C ALA A 103 32.17 2.63 23.18
N ILE A 104 31.28 3.62 23.28
CA ILE A 104 31.63 4.99 23.70
C ILE A 104 32.15 5.00 25.15
N ALA A 105 31.46 4.33 26.06
CA ALA A 105 31.83 4.23 27.46
C ALA A 105 33.18 3.52 27.65
N LYS A 106 33.41 2.43 26.93
CA LYS A 106 34.70 1.73 26.92
C LYS A 106 35.84 2.64 26.47
N ASN A 107 35.64 3.40 25.38
CA ASN A 107 36.64 4.35 24.88
C ASN A 107 36.90 5.48 25.88
N TYR A 108 35.85 5.98 26.55
CA TYR A 108 35.98 6.99 27.59
C TYR A 108 36.81 6.50 28.80
N ILE A 109 36.52 5.29 29.30
CA ILE A 109 37.25 4.68 30.43
C ILE A 109 38.74 4.50 30.08
N ILE A 110 39.03 3.95 28.89
CA ILE A 110 40.42 3.72 28.45
C ILE A 110 41.20 5.02 28.29
N LYS A 111 40.56 6.08 27.77
CA LYS A 111 41.23 7.34 27.46
C LYS A 111 41.46 8.22 28.70
N ASN A 112 40.51 8.25 29.63
CA ASN A 112 40.50 9.25 30.71
C ASN A 112 40.83 8.68 32.09
N LYS A 113 40.69 7.36 32.32
CA LYS A 113 41.03 6.74 33.61
C LYS A 113 42.36 6.01 33.50
N ASN A 114 43.07 5.92 34.62
CA ASN A 114 44.27 5.11 34.71
C ASN A 114 43.89 3.61 34.69
N THR A 115 43.87 2.99 33.51
CA THR A 115 43.54 1.57 33.33
C THR A 115 44.68 0.62 33.74
N ILE A 116 45.73 1.13 34.39
CA ILE A 116 46.87 0.34 34.84
C ILE A 116 46.38 -0.64 35.92
N GLY A 117 46.20 -1.90 35.54
CA GLY A 117 45.71 -2.98 36.42
C GLY A 117 44.28 -3.43 36.17
N ILE A 118 43.50 -2.74 35.32
CA ILE A 118 42.10 -3.12 35.01
C ILE A 118 42.08 -4.07 33.80
N ASN A 119 41.42 -5.22 33.94
CA ASN A 119 41.27 -6.18 32.86
C ASN A 119 40.22 -5.70 31.83
N ASN A 120 40.37 -6.09 30.56
CA ASN A 120 39.39 -5.81 29.49
C ASN A 120 37.97 -6.31 29.83
N ARG A 121 37.84 -7.37 30.64
CA ARG A 121 36.55 -7.86 31.15
C ARG A 121 35.90 -6.90 32.15
N GLU A 122 36.68 -6.31 33.04
CA GLU A 122 36.20 -5.32 34.01
C GLU A 122 35.81 -4.02 33.30
N ILE A 123 36.62 -3.58 32.32
CA ILE A 123 36.26 -2.42 31.48
C ILE A 123 34.92 -2.65 30.80
N LYS A 124 34.66 -3.86 30.30
CA LYS A 124 33.37 -4.22 29.67
C LYS A 124 32.21 -4.22 30.68
N MET A 125 32.44 -4.71 31.90
CA MET A 125 31.45 -4.66 32.97
C MET A 125 31.10 -3.21 33.32
N LEU A 126 32.12 -2.39 33.55
CA LEU A 126 31.98 -0.96 33.87
C LEU A 126 31.29 -0.18 32.75
N SER A 127 31.68 -0.39 31.50
CA SER A 127 31.05 0.28 30.36
C SER A 127 29.57 -0.11 30.23
N THR A 128 29.24 -1.36 30.51
CA THR A 128 27.86 -1.84 30.50
C THR A 128 27.05 -1.20 31.63
N ASN A 129 27.56 -1.23 32.87
CA ASN A 129 26.92 -0.64 34.03
C ASN A 129 26.71 0.87 33.86
N PHE A 130 27.72 1.58 33.33
CA PHE A 130 27.61 3.00 33.03
C PHE A 130 26.48 3.29 32.03
N CYS A 131 26.36 2.50 30.97
CA CYS A 131 25.27 2.62 30.00
C CYS A 131 23.88 2.30 30.58
N TYR A 132 23.83 1.63 31.74
CA TYR A 132 22.61 1.40 32.50
C TYR A 132 22.37 2.46 33.60
N GLY A 133 23.19 3.51 33.67
CA GLY A 133 23.07 4.58 34.65
C GLY A 133 23.81 4.30 35.96
N GLY A 134 24.72 3.33 35.99
CA GLY A 134 25.60 3.09 37.13
C GLY A 134 26.73 4.12 37.22
N GLU A 135 27.11 4.48 38.44
CA GLU A 135 28.13 5.49 38.73
C GLU A 135 29.52 4.90 39.11
N GLU A 136 29.66 3.57 39.04
CA GLU A 136 30.89 2.83 39.43
C GLU A 136 32.17 3.33 38.74
N ILE A 137 32.05 3.95 37.55
CA ILE A 137 33.21 4.51 36.84
C ILE A 137 33.83 5.75 37.53
N TYR A 138 33.07 6.46 38.35
CA TYR A 138 33.53 7.66 39.07
C TYR A 138 34.29 7.28 40.33
N GLU A 139 33.97 6.15 40.95
CA GLU A 139 34.71 5.61 42.10
C GLU A 139 36.17 5.27 41.74
N ILE A 140 36.42 4.81 40.51
CA ILE A 140 37.77 4.53 39.99
C ILE A 140 38.62 5.80 39.85
N GLU A 141 37.99 6.95 39.61
CA GLU A 141 38.68 8.26 39.57
C GLU A 141 39.03 8.76 40.97
N ASN A 142 38.11 8.56 41.92
CA ASN A 142 38.24 9.06 43.29
C ASN A 142 39.30 8.30 44.12
N LEU A 143 39.76 7.13 43.70
CA LEU A 143 40.81 6.35 44.38
C LEU A 143 42.23 6.90 44.16
N LYS A 144 42.41 7.94 43.33
CA LYS A 144 43.72 8.54 43.00
C LYS A 144 43.89 10.01 43.42
N ASN A 145 42.91 10.60 44.11
CA ASN A 145 43.05 11.91 44.74
C ASN A 145 43.46 11.79 46.21
#